data_AF-A0A133U8A9-F1
#
_entry.id   AF-A0A133U8A9-F1
#
_cell.length_a   1.000
_cell.length_b   1.000
_cell.length_c   1.000
_cell.angle_alpha   90.00
_cell.angle_beta   90.00
_cell.angle_gamma   90.00
#
_symmetry.space_group_name_H-M   'P 1'
#
loop_
_entity.id
_entity.type
_entity.pdbx_description
1 polymer ?
#
loop_
_entity_poly.entity_id
_entity_poly.type
_entity_poly.pdbx_seq_one_letter_code
_entity_poly.pdbx_strand_id
1 'polypeptide(L)'
;MKKRAISLILVLILAALLLHLDFSVSYTGSYAYYVSNWADVKIPNLVTAILADWRVYDSMGEAIILFAAVAGAYLVSEGGE
;
A
#
# COMPACT_ATOMS: atom_id res chain seq x y z
N MET A 1 23.78 -0.21 -26.11
CA MET A 1 22.49 -0.49 -26.79
C MET A 1 21.71 -1.62 -26.13
N LYS A 2 22.32 -2.77 -25.80
CA LYS A 2 21.65 -3.93 -25.15
C LYS A 2 20.89 -3.59 -23.85
N LYS A 3 21.48 -2.81 -22.93
CA LYS A 3 20.81 -2.41 -21.66
C LYS A 3 19.54 -1.57 -21.90
N ARG A 4 19.60 -0.61 -22.84
CA ARG A 4 18.43 0.22 -23.21
C ARG A 4 17.31 -0.61 -23.83
N ALA A 5 17.67 -1.58 -24.68
CA ALA A 5 16.70 -2.51 -25.26
C ALA A 5 16.03 -3.39 -24.18
N ILE A 6 16.79 -3.90 -23.21
CA ILE A 6 16.23 -4.67 -22.08
C ILE A 6 15.29 -3.81 -21.24
N SER A 7 15.68 -2.58 -20.90
CA SER A 7 14.81 -1.66 -20.15
C SER A 7 13.51 -1.37 -20.91
N LEU A 8 13.57 -1.15 -22.22
CA LEU A 8 12.39 -0.93 -23.06
C LEU A 8 11.47 -2.15 -23.06
N ILE A 9 12.03 -3.36 -23.19
CA ILE A 9 11.25 -4.59 -23.15
C ILE A 9 10.54 -4.73 -21.80
N LEU A 10 11.23 -4.49 -20.68
CA LEU A 10 10.63 -4.56 -19.35
C LEU A 10 9.49 -3.55 -19.16
N VAL A 11 9.66 -2.32 -19.65
CA VAL A 11 8.62 -1.29 -19.60
C VAL A 11 7.41 -1.69 -20.46
N LEU A 12 7.63 -2.24 -21.66
CA LEU A 12 6.55 -2.70 -22.52
C LEU A 12 5.78 -3.87 -21.92
N ILE A 13 6.48 -4.80 -21.27
CA ILE A 13 5.86 -5.92 -20.54
C ILE A 13 5.02 -5.39 -19.37
N LEU A 14 5.57 -4.48 -18.57
CA LEU A 14 4.83 -3.87 -17.46
C LEU A 14 3.59 -3.12 -17.98
N ALA A 15 3.73 -2.34 -19.05
CA ALA A 15 2.63 -1.62 -19.67
C ALA A 15 1.55 -2.58 -20.18
N ALA A 16 1.93 -3.65 -20.88
CA ALA A 16 0.98 -4.66 -21.35
C ALA A 16 0.24 -5.34 -20.20
N LEU A 17 0.93 -5.65 -19.10
CA LEU A 17 0.33 -6.23 -17.90
C LEU A 17 -0.66 -5.27 -17.24
N LEU A 18 -0.29 -4.00 -17.09
CA LEU A 18 -1.16 -2.97 -16.53
C LEU A 18 -2.41 -2.73 -17.40
N LEU A 19 -2.27 -2.78 -18.73
CA LEU A 19 -3.39 -2.65 -19.66
C LEU A 19 -4.32 -3.89 -19.69
N HIS A 20 -3.85 -5.03 -19.18
CA HIS A 20 -4.64 -6.26 -19.08
C HIS A 20 -5.39 -6.40 -17.75
N LEU A 21 -5.28 -5.45 -16.83
CA LEU A 21 -6.04 -5.49 -15.58
C LEU A 21 -7.54 -5.37 -15.87
N ASP A 22 -8.32 -6.30 -15.33
CA ASP A 22 -9.76 -6.17 -15.21
C ASP A 22 -10.10 -5.43 -13.91
N PHE A 23 -10.96 -4.43 -14.01
CA PHE A 23 -11.44 -3.61 -12.89
C PHE A 23 -12.89 -3.95 -12.52
N SER A 24 -13.41 -5.10 -12.95
CA SER A 24 -14.70 -5.59 -12.49
C SER A 24 -14.71 -5.77 -10.97
N VAL A 25 -15.67 -5.12 -10.30
CA VAL A 25 -15.75 -5.10 -8.83
C VAL A 25 -16.73 -6.16 -8.35
N SER A 26 -16.28 -7.02 -7.44
CA SER A 26 -17.14 -7.94 -6.69
C SER A 26 -17.53 -7.32 -5.34
N TYR A 27 -18.81 -7.06 -5.12
CA TYR A 27 -19.34 -6.48 -3.89
C TYR A 27 -19.61 -7.53 -2.80
N THR A 28 -18.72 -8.50 -2.64
CA THR A 28 -18.87 -9.61 -1.69
C THR A 28 -17.73 -9.64 -0.68
N GLY A 29 -17.82 -10.52 0.32
CA GLY A 29 -16.76 -10.72 1.31
C GLY A 29 -16.52 -9.48 2.18
N SER A 30 -15.24 -9.12 2.36
CA SER A 30 -14.81 -8.04 3.25
C SER A 30 -15.39 -6.68 2.86
N TYR A 31 -15.56 -6.39 1.56
CA TYR A 31 -16.21 -5.16 1.11
C TYR A 31 -17.62 -5.03 1.70
N ALA A 32 -18.45 -6.05 1.52
CA ALA A 32 -19.83 -6.04 1.97
C ALA A 32 -19.91 -5.93 3.50
N TYR A 33 -19.01 -6.61 4.20
CA TYR A 33 -18.92 -6.56 5.65
C TYR A 33 -18.54 -5.16 6.15
N TYR A 34 -17.49 -4.54 5.61
CA TYR A 34 -17.06 -3.21 6.04
C TYR A 34 -18.15 -2.16 5.81
N VAL A 35 -18.78 -2.15 4.64
CA VAL A 35 -19.83 -1.17 4.33
C VAL A 35 -21.05 -1.34 5.25
N SER A 36 -21.41 -2.59 5.58
CA SER A 36 -22.62 -2.86 6.38
C SER A 36 -22.42 -2.65 7.89
N ASN A 37 -21.19 -2.77 8.40
CA ASN A 37 -20.93 -2.81 9.86
C ASN A 37 -20.04 -1.65 10.36
N TRP A 38 -19.66 -0.69 9.51
CA TRP A 38 -18.79 0.43 9.92
C TRP A 38 -19.32 1.28 11.07
N ALA A 39 -20.64 1.36 11.22
CA ALA A 39 -21.27 2.12 12.29
C ALA A 39 -20.95 1.54 13.68
N ASP A 40 -20.70 0.23 13.78
CA ASP A 40 -20.43 -0.46 15.04
C ASP A 40 -19.04 -0.14 15.60
N VAL A 41 -18.10 0.23 14.74
CA VAL A 41 -16.72 0.62 15.07
C VAL A 41 -16.67 2.02 15.73
N LYS A 42 -17.77 2.80 15.66
CA LYS A 42 -17.87 4.16 16.22
C LYS A 42 -16.84 5.16 15.64
N ILE A 43 -16.30 4.86 14.46
CA ILE A 43 -15.46 5.75 13.67
C ILE A 43 -16.28 6.24 12.48
N PRO A 44 -16.51 7.55 12.32
CA PRO A 44 -17.45 8.08 11.31
C PRO A 44 -16.96 7.96 9.86
N ASN A 45 -15.69 7.61 9.64
CA ASN A 45 -15.10 7.44 8.32
C ASN A 45 -14.79 5.96 8.05
N LEU A 46 -15.32 5.41 6.95
CA LEU A 46 -15.17 3.99 6.58
C LEU A 46 -13.72 3.60 6.36
N VAL A 47 -12.96 4.44 5.65
CA VAL A 47 -11.55 4.16 5.33
C VAL A 47 -10.74 4.16 6.62
N THR A 48 -10.96 5.14 7.49
CA THR A 48 -10.29 5.19 8.80
C THR A 48 -10.69 4.00 9.67
N ALA A 49 -11.97 3.58 9.68
CA ALA A 49 -12.39 2.38 10.39
C ALA A 49 -11.64 1.14 9.88
N ILE A 50 -11.49 0.99 8.56
CA ILE A 50 -10.72 -0.11 7.98
C ILE A 50 -9.25 -0.04 8.38
N LEU A 51 -8.58 1.12 8.25
CA LEU A 51 -7.14 1.22 8.48
C LEU A 51 -6.75 1.24 9.96
N ALA A 52 -7.60 1.78 10.83
CA ALA A 52 -7.28 1.98 12.25
C ALA A 52 -7.91 0.94 13.17
N ASP A 53 -8.93 0.19 12.73
CA ASP A 53 -9.56 -0.88 13.50
C ASP A 53 -9.28 -2.26 12.86
N TRP A 54 -9.95 -2.59 11.74
CA TRP A 54 -9.85 -3.93 11.15
C TRP A 54 -8.47 -4.30 10.58
N ARG A 55 -7.76 -3.33 9.99
CA ARG A 55 -6.42 -3.50 9.39
C ARG A 55 -5.35 -2.69 10.12
N VAL A 56 -5.52 -2.49 11.43
CA VAL A 56 -4.58 -1.73 12.27
C VAL A 56 -3.14 -2.25 12.20
N TYR A 57 -2.95 -3.56 12.03
CA TYR A 57 -1.63 -4.17 11.88
C TYR A 57 -0.88 -3.68 10.64
N ASP A 58 -1.58 -3.40 9.54
CA ASP A 58 -0.95 -2.88 8.32
C ASP A 58 -0.48 -1.45 8.55
N SER A 59 -1.34 -0.59 9.12
CA SER A 59 -1.03 0.80 9.48
C SER A 59 0.10 0.91 10.52
N MET A 60 0.13 -0.01 11.50
CA MET A 60 1.23 -0.10 12.48
C MET A 60 2.54 -0.51 11.78
N GLY A 61 2.48 -1.45 10.84
CA GLY A 61 3.61 -1.82 10.00
C GLY A 61 4.14 -0.63 9.19
N GLU A 62 3.27 0.15 8.56
CA GLU A 62 3.64 1.39 7.86
C GLU A 62 4.35 2.38 8.80
N ALA A 63 3.84 2.58 10.01
CA ALA A 63 4.47 3.44 11.00
C ALA A 63 5.85 2.95 11.42
N ILE A 64 6.02 1.63 11.61
CA ILE A 64 7.32 1.02 11.93
C ILE A 64 8.31 1.22 10.78
N ILE A 65 7.88 1.03 9.53
CA ILE A 65 8.73 1.21 8.34
C ILE A 65 9.19 2.67 8.24
N LEU A 66 8.29 3.64 8.41
CA LEU A 66 8.63 5.06 8.38
C LEU A 66 9.59 5.42 9.51
N PHE A 67 9.33 4.92 10.73
CA PHE A 67 10.20 5.12 11.87
C PHE A 67 11.61 4.56 11.60
N ALA A 68 11.71 3.32 11.12
CA ALA A 68 12.98 2.68 10.80
C ALA A 68 13.73 3.42 9.69
N ALA A 69 13.03 3.93 8.67
CA ALA A 69 13.63 4.71 7.59
C ALA A 69 14.24 6.01 8.11
N VAL A 70 13.51 6.76 8.95
CA VAL A 70 14.00 8.00 9.55
C VAL A 70 15.15 7.74 10.50
N ALA A 71 15.02 6.74 11.39
CA ALA A 71 16.08 6.36 12.32
C ALA A 71 17.35 5.93 11.58
N GLY A 72 17.21 5.10 10.54
CA GLY A 72 18.34 4.67 9.71
C GLY A 72 19.03 5.83 8.99
N ALA A 73 18.25 6.74 8.40
CA ALA A 73 18.79 7.94 7.75
C ALA A 73 19.53 8.85 8.75
N TYR A 74 18.97 9.03 9.95
CA TYR A 74 19.56 9.82 11.02
C TYR A 74 20.90 9.24 11.48
N LEU A 75 20.95 7.93 11.77
CA LEU A 75 22.17 7.25 12.21
C LEU A 75 23.28 7.30 11.14
N VAL A 76 22.93 7.14 9.87
CA VAL A 76 23.89 7.30 8.76
C VAL A 76 24.38 8.75 8.65
N SER A 77 23.52 9.74 8.93
CA SER A 77 23.89 11.15 8.91
C SER A 77 24.84 11.52 10.05
N GLU A 78 24.68 10.96 11.26
CA GLU A 78 25.58 11.21 12.39
C GLU A 78 26.94 10.51 12.24
N GLY A 79 27.00 9.34 11.61
CA GLY A 79 28.25 8.62 11.35
C GLY A 79 29.14 9.21 10.25
N GLY A 80 28.75 10.36 9.68
CA GLY A 80 29.45 11.08 8.62
C GLY A 80 30.24 12.32 9.09
N GLU A 81 30.20 12.62 10.38
CA GLU A 81 31.20 13.48 11.08
C GLU A 81 32.24 12.60 11.79
#